data_AF-A0A975W9T6-F1
#
_entry.id   AF-A0A975W9T6-F1
#
_cell.length_a   1.000
_cell.length_b   1.000
_cell.length_c   1.000
_cell.angle_alpha   90.00
_cell.angle_beta   90.00
_cell.angle_gamma   90.00
#
_symmetry.space_group_name_H-M   'P 1'
#
loop_
_entity.id
_entity.type
_entity.pdbx_description
1 polymer ?
#
loop_
_entity_poly.entity_id
_entity_poly.type
_entity_poly.pdbx_seq_one_letter_code
_entity_poly.pdbx_strand_id
1 'polypeptide(L)' 'MSYSTASHTTFYHRYHVVWATKYRFKVLQGTMRERLREIIRQTCAELDVHIVKGVVARDHVHMFISVP' A
#
# COMPACT_ATOMS: atom_id res chain seq x y z
N MET A 1 -13.35 16.81 -5.25
CA MET A 1 -12.79 15.75 -4.37
C MET A 1 -13.94 14.84 -3.98
N SER A 2 -13.78 13.52 -4.13
CA SER A 2 -14.80 12.54 -3.72
C SER A 2 -14.51 12.10 -2.29
N TYR A 3 -15.48 12.23 -1.39
CA TYR A 3 -15.41 11.76 0.00
C TYR A 3 -16.08 10.39 0.11
N SER A 4 -15.63 9.57 1.06
CA SER A 4 -16.25 8.30 1.41
C SER A 4 -17.21 8.48 2.58
N THR A 5 -18.23 7.64 2.67
CA THR A 5 -19.26 7.72 3.71
C THR A 5 -19.50 6.37 4.37
N ALA A 6 -19.57 6.36 5.69
CA ALA A 6 -20.12 5.29 6.51
C ALA A 6 -21.47 5.74 7.12
N SER A 7 -22.12 4.89 7.91
CA SER A 7 -23.49 5.14 8.44
C SER A 7 -23.66 6.50 9.13
N HIS A 8 -22.63 6.99 9.82
CA HIS A 8 -22.68 8.26 10.56
C HIS A 8 -21.43 9.13 10.37
N THR A 9 -20.60 8.84 9.37
CA THR A 9 -19.31 9.52 9.17
C THR A 9 -19.04 9.77 7.70
N THR A 10 -18.60 10.98 7.34
CA THR A 10 -18.01 11.28 6.03
C THR A 10 -16.53 11.54 6.23
N PHE A 11 -15.69 10.92 5.40
CA PHE A 11 -14.24 10.95 5.61
C PHE A 11 -13.45 10.97 4.30
N TYR A 12 -12.18 11.33 4.45
CA TYR A 12 -11.19 11.33 3.38
C TYR A 12 -9.82 10.97 3.97
N HIS A 13 -9.69 9.73 4.42
CA HIS A 13 -8.46 9.22 5.04
C HIS A 13 -7.52 8.72 3.96
N ARG A 14 -6.43 9.44 3.72
CA ARG A 14 -5.35 9.01 2.82
C ARG A 14 -4.00 9.11 3.48
N TYR A 15 -3.19 8.09 3.30
CA TYR A 15 -1.88 7.98 3.94
C TYR A 15 -0.81 7.65 2.92
N HIS A 16 0.37 8.24 3.11
CA HIS A 16 1.60 7.82 2.44
C HIS A 16 2.38 6.91 3.39
N VAL A 17 2.30 5.61 3.13
CA VAL A 17 2.99 4.58 3.90
C VAL A 17 4.27 4.20 3.18
N VAL A 18 5.39 4.26 3.90
CA VAL A 18 6.71 3.91 3.35
C VAL A 18 7.42 3.03 4.35
N TRP A 19 7.95 1.91 3.86
CA TRP A 19 8.85 1.08 4.66
C TRP A 19 10.00 0.57 3.80
N ALA A 20 11.11 0.24 4.46
CA ALA A 20 12.33 -0.21 3.83
C ALA A 20 12.67 -1.64 4.25
N THR A 21 13.48 -2.32 3.44
CA THR A 21 14.09 -3.58 3.81
C THR A 21 15.06 -3.37 4.96
N LYS A 22 15.30 -4.43 5.74
CA LYS A 22 16.30 -4.41 6.81
C LYS A 22 17.66 -3.97 6.23
N TYR A 23 18.27 -2.97 6.85
CA TYR A 23 19.53 -2.36 6.39
C TYR A 23 19.52 -1.80 4.96
N ARG A 24 18.34 -1.52 4.36
CA ARG A 24 18.22 -0.98 2.98
C ARG A 24 18.84 -1.91 1.92
N PHE A 25 18.89 -3.21 2.18
CA PHE A 25 19.37 -4.16 1.18
C PHE A 25 18.45 -4.16 -0.05
N LYS A 26 19.07 -4.14 -1.24
CA LYS A 26 18.38 -4.05 -2.54
C LYS A 26 17.83 -5.40 -3.00
N VAL A 27 17.08 -6.08 -2.14
CA VAL A 27 16.59 -7.45 -2.35
C VAL A 27 15.25 -7.53 -3.10
N LEU A 28 14.50 -6.43 -3.20
CA LEU A 28 13.18 -6.40 -3.83
C LEU A 28 13.27 -6.34 -5.36
N GLN A 29 13.68 -7.46 -5.96
CA GLN A 29 13.88 -7.59 -7.41
C GLN A 29 13.42 -8.95 -7.93
N GLY A 30 13.22 -9.05 -9.24
CA GLY A 30 12.79 -10.29 -9.91
C GLY A 30 11.49 -10.86 -9.34
N THR A 31 11.45 -12.17 -9.16
CA THR A 31 10.28 -12.92 -8.64
C THR A 31 9.87 -12.49 -7.23
N MET A 32 10.83 -12.10 -6.38
CA MET A 32 10.54 -11.61 -5.02
C MET A 32 9.70 -10.34 -5.06
N ARG A 33 10.02 -9.42 -5.97
CA ARG A 33 9.26 -8.17 -6.14
C ARG A 33 7.82 -8.46 -6.57
N GLU A 34 7.63 -9.35 -7.54
CA GLU A 34 6.29 -9.67 -8.04
C GLU A 34 5.46 -10.37 -6.97
N ARG A 35 6.05 -11.34 -6.24
CA ARG A 35 5.36 -12.01 -5.14
C ARG A 35 4.99 -11.04 -4.01
N LEU A 36 5.87 -10.10 -3.68
CA LEU A 36 5.56 -9.06 -2.68
C LEU A 36 4.38 -8.19 -3.12
N ARG A 37 4.29 -7.83 -4.41
CA ARG A 37 3.15 -7.05 -4.92
C ARG A 37 1.84 -7.81 -4.81
N GLU A 38 1.84 -9.10 -5.09
CA GLU A 38 0.64 -9.96 -4.93
C GLU A 38 0.18 -9.97 -3.47
N ILE A 39 1.10 -10.24 -2.53
CA ILE A 39 0.79 -10.28 -1.10
C ILE A 39 0.22 -8.93 -0.63
N ILE A 40 0.87 -7.81 -0.99
CA ILE A 40 0.37 -6.47 -0.63
C ILE A 40 -1.06 -6.26 -1.15
N ARG A 41 -1.35 -6.63 -2.41
CA ARG A 41 -2.68 -6.45 -3.00
C ARG A 41 -3.73 -7.33 -2.32
N GLN A 42 -3.37 -8.57 -1.99
CA GLN A 42 -4.24 -9.50 -1.27
C GLN A 42 -4.57 -8.95 0.13
N THR A 43 -3.55 -8.59 0.91
CA THR A 43 -3.74 -8.03 2.25
C THR A 43 -4.55 -6.73 2.24
N CYS A 44 -4.30 -5.83 1.28
CA CYS A 44 -5.11 -4.62 1.16
C CYS A 44 -6.57 -4.93 0.82
N ALA A 45 -6.84 -5.91 -0.05
CA ALA A 45 -8.21 -6.30 -0.37
C ALA A 45 -8.93 -6.93 0.85
N GLU A 46 -8.24 -7.74 1.64
CA GLU A 46 -8.78 -8.36 2.86
C GLU A 46 -9.12 -7.32 3.94
N LEU A 47 -8.37 -6.22 4.00
CA LEU A 47 -8.55 -5.14 4.99
C LEU A 47 -9.42 -3.98 4.48
N ASP A 48 -10.01 -4.11 3.28
CA ASP A 48 -10.75 -3.03 2.60
C ASP A 48 -9.94 -1.73 2.43
N VAL A 49 -8.61 -1.87 2.28
CA VAL A 49 -7.70 -0.76 2.04
C VAL A 49 -7.56 -0.54 0.54
N HIS A 50 -7.91 0.65 0.06
CA HIS A 50 -7.79 0.98 -1.35
C HIS A 50 -6.40 1.55 -1.68
N ILE A 51 -5.65 0.87 -2.55
CA ILE A 51 -4.36 1.35 -3.05
C ILE A 51 -4.60 2.38 -4.16
N VAL A 52 -4.30 3.64 -3.90
CA VAL A 52 -4.41 4.73 -4.90
C VAL A 52 -3.22 4.73 -5.85
N LYS A 53 -2.00 4.61 -5.29
CA LYS A 53 -0.74 4.43 -6.04
C LYS A 53 0.23 3.59 -5.21
N GLY A 54 1.07 2.80 -5.87
CA GLY A 54 2.09 1.99 -5.19
C GLY A 54 3.31 1.74 -6.06
N VAL A 55 4.49 1.84 -5.46
CA VAL A 55 5.79 1.56 -6.09
C VAL A 55 6.61 0.66 -5.17
N VAL A 56 7.13 -0.43 -5.72
CA VAL A 56 8.12 -1.28 -5.07
C VAL A 56 9.47 -0.98 -5.70
N ALA A 57 10.30 -0.20 -4.99
CA ALA A 57 11.69 0.03 -5.34
C ALA A 57 12.56 -1.15 -4.87
N ARG A 58 13.87 -1.10 -5.16
CA ARG A 58 14.77 -2.24 -4.86
C ARG A 58 14.96 -2.53 -3.37
N ASP A 59 14.81 -1.52 -2.53
CA ASP A 59 15.08 -1.58 -1.07
C ASP A 59 13.94 -1.00 -0.22
N HIS A 60 12.86 -0.50 -0.83
CA HIS A 60 11.75 0.09 -0.09
C HIS A 60 10.45 0.08 -0.91
N VAL A 61 9.34 0.25 -0.22
CA VAL A 61 8.00 0.31 -0.80
C VAL A 61 7.36 1.64 -0.45
N HIS A 62 6.78 2.30 -1.44
CA HIS A 62 5.94 3.48 -1.29
C HIS A 62 4.51 3.13 -1.63
N MET A 63 3.57 3.43 -0.73
CA MET A 63 2.14 3.25 -0.96
C MET A 63 1.37 4.50 -0.59
N PHE A 64 0.55 4.97 -1.52
CA PHE A 64 -0.49 5.94 -1.24
C PHE A 64 -1.82 5.20 -1.18
N ILE A 65 -2.40 5.13 0.00
CA ILE A 65 -3.59 4.34 0.30
C ILE A 65 -4.72 5.21 0.82
N SER A 66 -5.95 4.73 0.62
CA SER A 66 -7.16 5.23 1.25
C SER A 66 -7.71 4.14 2.17
N VAL A 67 -8.09 4.51 3.39
CA VAL A 67 -8.58 3.56 4.41
C VAL A 67 -9.99 3.96 4.81
N PRO A 68 -10.93 3.01 4.99
CA PRO A 68 -12.27 3.27 5.53
C PRO A 68 -12.22 3.86 6.94
#